data_AF-A0A7X1NHD3-F1
#
_entry.id   AF-A0A7X1NHD3-F1
#
_cell.length_a   1.000
_cell.length_b   1.000
_cell.length_c   1.000
_cell.angle_alpha   90.00
_cell.angle_beta   90.00
_cell.angle_gamma   90.00
#
_symmetry.space_group_name_H-M   'P 1'
#
loop_
_entity.id
_entity.type
_entity.pdbx_description
1 polymer ?
#
loop_
_entity_poly.entity_id
_entity_poly.type
_entity_poly.pdbx_seq_one_letter_code
_entity_poly.pdbx_strand_id
1 'polypeptide(L)' 'MSRTNPFQSESLTAADREILAQGLSALLRERSIAYELAVKVAVARGLVQPDVCDFGLPDILRLSRVI' A
#
# COMPACT_ATOMS: atom_id res chain seq x y z
N MET A 1 34.61 -14.13 11.66
CA MET A 1 33.43 -14.96 11.33
C MET A 1 32.29 -14.03 10.95
N SER A 2 32.10 -13.80 9.65
CA SER A 2 31.03 -12.95 9.14
C SER A 2 29.74 -13.77 9.09
N ARG A 3 28.72 -13.35 9.85
CA ARG A 3 27.37 -13.88 9.67
C ARG A 3 26.87 -13.39 8.32
N THR A 4 26.96 -14.23 7.28
CA THR A 4 26.23 -14.01 6.04
C THR A 4 24.75 -14.00 6.42
N ASN A 5 24.13 -12.82 6.29
CA ASN A 5 22.70 -12.67 6.49
C ASN A 5 22.03 -13.43 5.33
N PRO A 6 21.33 -14.57 5.55
CA PRO A 6 20.78 -15.39 4.46
C PRO A 6 19.67 -14.67 3.68
N PHE A 7 19.27 -13.48 4.12
CA PHE A 7 18.33 -12.59 3.45
C PHE A 7 19.01 -11.49 2.61
N GLN A 8 20.30 -11.62 2.29
CA GLN A 8 20.98 -10.77 1.30
C GLN A 8 20.39 -11.01 -0.09
N SER A 9 19.24 -10.36 -0.34
CA SER A 9 18.73 -9.94 -1.64
C SER A 9 18.83 -10.98 -2.76
N GLU A 10 18.11 -12.09 -2.63
CA GLU A 10 17.63 -12.75 -3.85
C GLU A 10 16.75 -11.74 -4.58
N SER A 11 17.17 -11.35 -5.77
CA SER A 11 16.38 -10.50 -6.64
C SER A 11 15.04 -11.18 -6.89
N LEU A 12 13.93 -10.51 -6.56
CA LEU A 12 12.58 -11.02 -6.81
C LEU A 12 12.44 -11.48 -8.25
N THR A 13 11.97 -12.71 -8.44
CA THR A 13 11.63 -13.23 -9.76
C THR A 13 10.42 -12.49 -10.33
N ALA A 14 10.15 -12.65 -11.63
CA ALA A 14 8.96 -12.07 -12.23
C ALA A 14 7.66 -12.57 -11.56
N ALA A 15 7.62 -13.86 -11.17
CA ALA A 15 6.47 -14.44 -10.48
C ALA A 15 6.28 -13.84 -9.07
N ASP A 16 7.37 -13.62 -8.33
CA ASP A 16 7.28 -12.97 -7.01
C ASP A 16 6.75 -11.54 -7.14
N ARG A 17 7.23 -10.79 -8.13
CA ARG A 17 6.76 -9.42 -8.41
C ARG A 17 5.30 -9.38 -8.79
N GLU A 18 4.83 -10.35 -9.59
CA GLU A 18 3.42 -10.44 -9.95
C GLU A 18 2.52 -10.70 -8.74
N ILE A 19 2.90 -11.64 -7.86
CA ILE A 19 2.16 -11.92 -6.63
C ILE A 19 2.09 -10.67 -5.74
N LEU A 20 3.22 -9.98 -5.57
CA LEU A 20 3.28 -8.76 -4.78
C LEU A 20 2.44 -7.62 -5.40
N ALA A 21 2.47 -7.46 -6.73
CA ALA A 21 1.67 -6.48 -7.44
C ALA A 21 0.16 -6.74 -7.29
N GLN A 22 -0.26 -8.00 -7.32
CA GLN A 22 -1.66 -8.39 -7.07
C GLN A 22 -2.07 -8.03 -5.63
N GLY A 23 -1.24 -8.33 -4.64
CA GLY A 23 -1.48 -7.97 -3.25
C GLY A 23 -1.58 -6.46 -3.02
N LEU A 24 -0.66 -5.68 -3.60
CA LEU A 24 -0.70 -4.22 -3.52
C LEU A 24 -1.92 -3.63 -4.23
N SER A 25 -2.34 -4.20 -5.36
CA SER A 25 -3.54 -3.77 -6.08
C SER A 25 -4.80 -4.00 -5.26
N ALA A 26 -4.92 -5.18 -4.62
CA ALA A 26 -6.03 -5.49 -3.72
C ALA A 26 -6.04 -4.54 -2.51
N LEU A 27 -4.87 -4.30 -1.90
CA LEU A 27 -4.76 -3.42 -0.75
C LEU A 27 -5.09 -1.96 -1.10
N LEU A 28 -4.63 -1.48 -2.27
CA LEU A 28 -4.95 -0.15 -2.78
C LEU A 28 -6.45 0.03 -2.93
N ARG A 29 -7.14 -0.96 -3.52
CA ARG A 29 -8.60 -0.95 -3.70
C ARG A 29 -9.32 -0.80 -2.36
N GLU A 30 -9.06 -1.70 -1.41
CA GLU A 30 -9.78 -1.70 -0.13
C GLU A 30 -9.53 -0.41 0.67
N ARG A 31 -8.28 0.07 0.71
CA ARG A 31 -7.96 1.30 1.44
C ARG A 31 -8.47 2.56 0.75
N SER A 32 -8.57 2.58 -0.57
CA SER A 32 -9.19 3.68 -1.31
C SER A 32 -10.69 3.77 -0.99
N ILE A 33 -11.38 2.61 -0.96
CA ILE A 33 -12.80 2.55 -0.56
C ILE A 33 -12.97 3.04 0.88
N ALA A 34 -12.09 2.62 1.80
CA ALA A 34 -12.14 3.08 3.19
C ALA A 34 -11.97 4.60 3.31
N TYR A 35 -11.03 5.18 2.57
CA TYR A 35 -10.84 6.63 2.48
C TYR A 35 -12.09 7.35 1.96
N GLU A 36 -12.67 6.88 0.86
CA GLU A 36 -13.89 7.47 0.29
C GLU A 36 -15.07 7.45 1.27
N LEU A 37 -15.23 6.34 2.00
CA LEU A 37 -16.28 6.22 3.02
C LEU A 37 -16.04 7.21 4.18
N ALA A 38 -14.79 7.35 4.63
CA ALA A 38 -14.45 8.31 5.68
C ALA A 38 -14.68 9.76 5.24
N VAL A 39 -14.31 10.11 4.00
CA VAL A 39 -14.61 11.41 3.39
C VAL A 39 -16.11 11.67 3.35
N LYS A 40 -16.92 10.69 2.88
CA LYS A 40 -18.39 10.81 2.84
C LYS A 40 -18.97 11.12 4.22
N VAL A 41 -18.49 10.44 5.27
CA VAL A 41 -18.93 10.69 6.66
C VAL A 41 -18.49 12.08 7.14
N ALA A 42 -17.24 12.48 6.88
CA ALA A 42 -16.73 13.79 7.28
C ALA A 42 -17.54 14.93 6.64
N VAL A 43 -17.79 14.84 5.32
CA VAL A 43 -18.60 15.80 4.58
C VAL A 43 -20.03 15.87 5.13
N ALA A 44 -20.67 14.71 5.35
CA ALA A 44 -22.04 14.66 5.88
C ALA A 44 -22.17 15.28 7.28
N ARG A 45 -21.08 15.32 8.06
CA ARG A 45 -21.04 15.87 9.42
C ARG A 45 -20.42 17.26 9.52
N GLY A 46 -19.98 17.86 8.40
CA GLY A 46 -19.28 19.14 8.40
C GLY A 46 -17.92 19.09 9.12
N LEU A 47 -17.27 17.93 9.14
CA LEU A 47 -15.95 17.72 9.74
C LEU A 47 -14.84 17.90 8.71
N VAL A 48 -13.62 18.10 9.21
CA VAL A 48 -12.40 18.07 8.39
C VAL A 48 -12.26 16.69 7.74
N GLN A 49 -11.95 16.67 6.45
CA GLN A 49 -11.73 15.42 5.70
C GLN A 49 -10.41 14.77 6.14
N PRO A 50 -10.35 13.42 6.20
CA PRO A 50 -9.10 12.72 6.46
C PRO A 50 -8.10 12.92 5.32
N ASP A 51 -6.82 12.74 5.59
CA ASP A 51 -5.78 12.75 4.57
C ASP A 51 -5.61 11.35 3.95
N VAL A 52 -5.22 11.29 2.68
CA VAL A 52 -4.91 10.01 2.00
C VAL A 52 -3.76 9.24 2.66
N CYS A 53 -2.88 9.94 3.39
CA CYS A 53 -1.80 9.36 4.19
C CYS A 53 -2.34 8.58 5.40
N ASP A 54 -3.48 8.97 5.97
CA ASP A 54 -4.13 8.23 7.08
C ASP A 54 -4.55 6.82 6.64
N PHE A 55 -4.71 6.61 5.32
CA PHE A 55 -5.03 5.33 4.70
C PHE A 55 -3.81 4.68 4.01
N GLY A 56 -2.63 5.28 4.10
CA GLY A 56 -1.38 4.74 3.53
C GLY A 56 -1.40 4.56 2.01
N LEU A 57 -2.27 5.28 1.29
CA LEU A 57 -2.36 5.17 -0.18
C LEU A 57 -1.05 5.55 -0.88
N PRO A 58 -0.34 6.62 -0.49
CA PRO A 58 0.92 6.99 -1.14
C PRO A 58 2.00 5.91 -1.00
N ASP A 59 2.07 5.24 0.15
CA ASP A 59 3.04 4.16 0.37
C ASP A 59 2.75 2.94 -0.49
N ILE A 60 1.48 2.55 -0.64
CA ILE A 60 1.09 1.45 -1.52
C ILE A 60 1.49 1.78 -2.96
N LEU A 61 1.17 2.98 -3.44
CA LEU A 61 1.54 3.42 -4.79
C LEU A 61 3.06 3.49 -4.99
N ARG A 62 3.81 3.91 -3.96
CA ARG A 62 5.28 3.92 -4.00
C ARG A 62 5.83 2.49 -4.08
N LEU A 63 5.30 1.57 -3.29
CA LEU A 63 5.67 0.15 -3.33
C LEU A 63 5.35 -0.47 -4.70
N SER A 64 4.19 -0.16 -5.28
CA SER A 64 3.80 -0.66 -6.60
C SER A 64 4.72 -0.22 -7.74
N ARG A 65 5.51 0.85 -7.57
CA ARG A 65 6.46 1.34 -8.59
C ARG A 65 7.84 0.69 -8.50
N VAL A 66 8.18 0.12 -7.35
CA VAL A 66 9.51 -0.47 -7.10
C VAL A 66 9.52 -2.00 -7.20
N ILE A 67 8.33 -2.60 -7.21
CA ILE A 67 8.11 -4.03 -7.43
C ILE A 67 8.01 -4.32 -8.93
#